data_AF-A0A0C3AAQ0-F1
#
_entry.id   AF-A0A0C3AAQ0-F1
#
_cell.length_a   1.000
_cell.length_b   1.000
_cell.length_c   1.000
_cell.angle_alpha   90.00
_cell.angle_beta   90.00
_cell.angle_gamma   90.00
#
_symmetry.space_group_name_H-M   'P 1'
#
loop_
_entity.id
_entity.type
_entity.pdbx_description
1 polymer ?
#
loop_
_entity_poly.entity_id
_entity_poly.type
_entity_poly.pdbx_seq_one_letter_code
_entity_poly.pdbx_strand_id
1 'polypeptide(L)'
;MIRRSGLQKEVISTYRRALRVIRSKPVDSQTRFRTLIRWHFRRPQVQEEISPRNISLIEHLVRKCQRQIEMWENPGVKDVVLNGQMKSWEEGRRWQPKRPSRDSSK
;
A
#
# COMPACT_ATOMS: atom_id res chain seq x y z
N MET A 1 12.67 9.41 -21.29
CA MET A 1 11.86 9.51 -20.05
C MET A 1 10.40 9.25 -20.40
N ILE A 2 9.71 8.34 -19.72
CA ILE A 2 8.29 8.05 -20.04
C ILE A 2 7.42 9.27 -19.69
N ARG A 3 6.72 9.85 -20.68
CA ARG A 3 5.80 10.98 -20.47
C ARG A 3 4.56 10.47 -19.73
N ARG A 4 4.34 10.97 -18.52
CA ARG A 4 3.20 10.62 -17.67
C ARG A 4 2.14 11.72 -17.71
N SER A 5 0.87 11.34 -17.67
CA SER A 5 -0.25 12.28 -17.53
C SER A 5 -0.19 13.02 -16.18
N GLY A 6 -0.92 14.13 -16.04
CA GLY A 6 -1.00 14.88 -14.79
C GLY A 6 -1.42 13.99 -13.62
N LEU A 7 -2.48 13.21 -13.81
CA LEU A 7 -3.00 12.27 -12.81
C LEU A 7 -1.98 11.18 -12.45
N GLN A 8 -1.28 10.61 -13.43
CA GLN A 8 -0.24 9.61 -13.14
C GLN A 8 0.91 10.21 -12.32
N LYS A 9 1.31 11.46 -12.58
CA LYS A 9 2.30 12.16 -11.77
C LYS A 9 1.79 12.38 -10.35
N GLU A 10 0.53 12.74 -10.19
CA GLU A 10 -0.10 12.93 -8.88
C GLU A 10 -0.14 11.63 -8.07
N VAL A 11 -0.60 10.53 -8.66
CA VAL A 11 -0.61 9.18 -8.03
C VAL A 11 0.78 8.82 -7.51
N ILE A 12 1.82 9.03 -8.32
CA ILE A 12 3.22 8.73 -7.95
C ILE A 12 3.72 9.69 -6.86
N SER A 13 3.39 10.97 -6.95
CA SER A 13 3.76 11.98 -5.95
C SER A 13 3.15 11.64 -4.59
N THR A 14 1.86 11.32 -4.56
CA THR A 14 1.13 10.89 -3.36
C THR A 14 1.77 9.64 -2.74
N TYR A 15 2.08 8.63 -3.54
CA TYR A 15 2.75 7.42 -3.04
C TYR A 15 4.14 7.71 -2.45
N ARG A 16 4.94 8.56 -3.12
CA ARG A 16 6.26 8.99 -2.61
C ARG A 16 6.14 9.81 -1.33
N ARG A 17 5.15 10.70 -1.24
CA ARG A 17 4.85 11.47 -0.02
C ARG A 17 4.55 10.52 1.14
N ALA A 18 3.68 9.53 0.94
CA ALA A 18 3.38 8.51 1.94
C ALA A 18 4.66 7.84 2.46
N LEU A 19 5.54 7.38 1.57
CA LEU A 19 6.79 6.73 1.97
C LEU A 19 7.71 7.64 2.78
N ARG A 20 7.73 8.95 2.53
CA ARG A 20 8.49 9.92 3.33
C ARG A 20 7.91 10.05 4.73
N VAL A 21 6.59 10.18 4.84
CA VAL A 21 5.88 10.26 6.14
C VAL A 21 6.10 8.98 6.94
N ILE A 22 6.08 7.82 6.30
CA ILE A 22 6.33 6.54 6.98
C ILE A 22 7.74 6.49 7.57
N ARG A 23 8.74 7.09 6.91
CA ARG A 23 10.12 7.12 7.43
C ARG A 23 10.27 7.93 8.72
N SER A 24 9.36 8.85 9.02
CA SER A 24 9.37 9.59 10.29
C SER A 24 8.66 8.85 11.43
N LYS A 25 8.02 7.70 11.17
CA LYS A 25 7.34 6.89 12.18
C LYS A 25 8.28 5.92 12.90
N PRO A 26 7.94 5.47 14.13
CA PRO A 26 8.71 4.47 14.86
C PRO A 26 8.95 3.20 14.02
N VAL A 27 10.17 2.65 14.09
CA VAL A 27 10.62 1.53 13.24
C VAL A 27 9.64 0.34 13.27
N ASP A 28 9.12 0.02 14.46
CA ASP A 28 8.20 -1.11 14.68
C ASP A 28 6.84 -0.94 14.00
N SER A 29 6.38 0.30 13.79
CA SER A 29 5.11 0.58 13.13
C SER A 29 5.29 0.83 11.63
N GLN A 30 6.49 1.21 11.16
CA GLN A 30 6.75 1.51 9.74
C GLN A 30 6.30 0.39 8.80
N THR A 31 6.53 -0.87 9.17
CA THR A 31 6.13 -2.03 8.35
C THR A 31 4.61 -2.07 8.15
N ARG A 32 3.82 -1.77 9.20
CA ARG A 32 2.36 -1.74 9.11
C ARG A 32 1.86 -0.61 8.24
N PHE A 33 2.43 0.59 8.36
CA PHE A 33 2.12 1.67 7.43
C PHE A 33 2.48 1.32 5.97
N ARG A 34 3.61 0.65 5.74
CA ARG A 34 4.01 0.19 4.39
C ARG A 34 3.01 -0.83 3.82
N THR A 35 2.56 -1.79 4.61
CA THR A 35 1.53 -2.74 4.19
C THR A 35 0.24 -2.03 3.84
N LEU A 36 -0.20 -1.09 4.67
CA LEU A 36 -1.45 -0.36 4.46
C LEU A 36 -1.41 0.51 3.20
N ILE A 37 -0.35 1.29 2.97
CA ILE A 37 -0.22 2.07 1.75
C ILE A 37 -0.11 1.17 0.50
N ARG A 38 0.60 0.05 0.59
CA ARG A 38 0.68 -0.91 -0.54
C ARG A 38 -0.68 -1.51 -0.86
N TRP A 39 -1.44 -1.90 0.16
CA TRP A 39 -2.78 -2.45 -0.01
C TRP A 39 -3.71 -1.45 -0.71
N HIS A 40 -3.67 -0.16 -0.34
CA HIS A 40 -4.48 0.85 -1.03
C HIS A 40 -4.21 0.97 -2.53
N PHE A 41 -2.95 0.81 -2.96
CA PHE A 41 -2.55 0.95 -4.36
C PHE A 41 -2.57 -0.36 -5.15
N ARG A 42 -2.51 -1.52 -4.48
CA ARG A 42 -2.29 -2.81 -5.12
C ARG A 42 -3.29 -3.90 -4.73
N ARG A 43 -4.33 -3.60 -3.95
CA ARG A 43 -5.33 -4.63 -3.62
C ARG A 43 -5.95 -5.21 -4.90
N PRO A 44 -6.27 -6.51 -4.94
CA PRO A 44 -6.75 -7.19 -6.15
C PRO A 44 -7.95 -6.47 -6.78
N GLN A 45 -8.91 -6.03 -5.96
CA GLN A 45 -10.09 -5.30 -6.41
C GLN A 45 -9.73 -4.01 -7.16
N VAL A 46 -8.70 -3.27 -6.71
CA VAL A 46 -8.23 -2.05 -7.39
C VAL A 46 -7.61 -2.38 -8.75
N GLN A 47 -6.98 -3.55 -8.90
CA GLN A 47 -6.38 -3.95 -10.17
C GLN A 47 -7.42 -4.48 -11.16
N GLU A 48 -8.46 -5.13 -10.67
CA GLU A 48 -9.53 -5.72 -11.49
C GLU A 48 -10.62 -4.70 -11.85
N GLU A 49 -11.01 -3.82 -10.92
CA GLU A 49 -12.16 -2.91 -11.09
C GLU A 49 -11.78 -1.55 -11.72
N ILE A 50 -10.54 -1.11 -11.57
CA ILE A 50 -10.13 0.21 -12.06
C ILE A 50 -9.70 0.12 -13.52
N SER A 51 -10.64 0.39 -14.41
CA SER A 51 -10.29 0.74 -15.78
C SER A 51 -9.49 2.05 -15.80
N PRO A 52 -8.40 2.14 -16.58
CA PRO A 52 -7.68 3.41 -16.81
C PRO A 52 -8.55 4.55 -17.34
N ARG A 53 -9.73 4.22 -17.87
CA ARG A 53 -10.72 5.19 -18.37
C ARG A 53 -11.56 5.83 -17.26
N ASN A 54 -11.65 5.22 -16.08
CA ASN A 54 -12.44 5.75 -14.96
C ASN A 54 -11.62 6.77 -14.15
N ILE A 55 -11.38 7.92 -14.75
CA ILE A 55 -10.55 9.00 -14.18
C ILE A 55 -11.13 9.49 -12.86
N SER A 56 -12.44 9.69 -12.78
CA SER A 56 -13.12 10.20 -11.57
C SER A 56 -12.94 9.29 -10.35
N LEU A 57 -12.97 7.96 -10.55
CA LEU A 57 -12.70 7.01 -9.47
C LEU A 57 -11.24 7.09 -9.00
N ILE A 58 -10.30 7.16 -9.95
CA ILE A 58 -8.87 7.29 -9.62
C ILE A 58 -8.62 8.57 -8.82
N GLU A 59 -9.18 9.70 -9.24
CA GLU A 59 -9.10 10.96 -8.50
C GLU A 59 -9.68 10.84 -7.08
N HIS A 60 -10.86 10.23 -6.95
CA HIS A 60 -11.48 10.02 -5.64
C HIS A 60 -10.57 9.22 -4.70
N LEU A 61 -9.97 8.14 -5.20
CA LEU A 61 -9.05 7.30 -4.44
C LEU A 61 -7.76 8.04 -4.08
N VAL A 62 -7.20 8.82 -5.00
CA VAL A 62 -6.01 9.66 -4.75
C VAL A 62 -6.30 10.68 -3.66
N ARG A 63 -7.43 11.41 -3.74
CA ARG A 63 -7.84 12.38 -2.70
C ARG A 63 -8.06 11.72 -1.35
N LYS A 64 -8.68 10.52 -1.32
CA LYS A 64 -8.85 9.74 -0.09
C LYS A 64 -7.50 9.37 0.52
N CYS A 65 -6.54 8.96 -0.30
CA CYS A 65 -5.21 8.60 0.16
C CYS A 65 -4.41 9.83 0.65
N GLN A 66 -4.55 10.99 0.00
CA GLN A 66 -3.93 12.24 0.43
C GLN A 66 -4.39 12.65 1.83
N ARG A 67 -5.71 12.61 2.10
CA ARG A 67 -6.26 12.86 3.45
C ARG A 67 -5.71 11.90 4.50
N GLN A 68 -5.55 10.62 4.14
CA GLN A 68 -4.97 9.63 5.05
C GLN A 68 -3.50 9.96 5.38
N ILE A 69 -2.73 10.41 4.39
CA ILE A 69 -1.32 10.79 4.56
C ILE A 69 -1.20 12.05 5.43
N GLU A 70 -2.07 13.05 5.22
CA GLU A 70 -2.13 14.26 6.05
C GLU A 70 -2.36 13.92 7.52
N MET A 71 -3.25 12.96 7.81
CA MET A 71 -3.43 12.44 9.17
C MET A 71 -2.14 11.80 9.72
N TRP A 72 -1.40 11.06 8.89
CA TRP A 72 -0.12 10.48 9.32
C TRP A 72 0.99 11.51 9.48
N GLU A 73 0.90 12.69 8.89
CA GLU A 73 1.90 13.73 9.13
C GLU A 73 1.86 14.25 10.56
N ASN A 74 0.72 14.11 11.24
CA ASN A 74 0.61 14.43 12.67
C ASN A 74 1.54 13.51 13.50
N PRO A 75 2.44 14.08 14.33
CA PRO A 75 3.36 13.29 15.17
C PRO A 75 2.66 12.44 16.24
N GLY A 76 1.42 12.77 16.61
CA GLY A 76 0.59 11.97 17.52
C GLY A 76 0.20 10.60 16.95
N VAL A 77 0.14 10.46 15.62
CA VAL A 77 -0.16 9.17 14.97
C VAL A 77 1.11 8.35 14.87
N LYS A 78 1.36 7.48 15.86
CA LYS A 78 2.56 6.64 15.93
C LYS A 78 2.39 5.28 15.27
N ASP A 79 1.16 4.84 15.06
CA ASP A 79 0.87 3.48 14.64
C ASP A 79 -0.45 3.36 13.86
N VAL A 80 -0.62 2.24 13.14
CA VAL A 80 -1.83 1.87 12.42
C VAL A 80 -2.17 0.40 12.63
N VAL A 81 -3.46 0.12 12.71
CA VAL A 81 -3.98 -1.24 12.79
C VAL A 81 -4.23 -1.78 11.39
N LEU A 82 -3.74 -2.98 11.13
CA LEU A 82 -4.06 -3.73 9.91
C LEU A 82 -5.22 -4.67 10.17
N ASN A 83 -6.21 -4.71 9.26
CA ASN A 83 -7.25 -5.72 9.30
C ASN A 83 -6.68 -7.10 8.88
N GLY A 84 -7.44 -8.18 9.14
CA GLY A 84 -7.01 -9.54 8.81
C GLY A 84 -6.71 -9.72 7.32
N GLN A 85 -7.55 -9.17 6.44
CA GLN A 85 -7.37 -9.25 4.98
C GLN A 85 -6.06 -8.62 4.50
N MET A 86 -5.66 -7.49 5.07
CA MET A 86 -4.42 -6.77 4.74
C MET A 86 -3.19 -7.54 5.19
N LYS A 87 -3.26 -8.21 6.34
CA LYS A 87 -2.18 -9.09 6.82
C LYS A 87 -2.01 -10.29 5.89
N SER A 88 -3.10 -11.00 5.61
CA SER A 88 -3.09 -12.16 4.70
C SER A 88 -2.62 -11.78 3.29
N TRP A 89 -3.01 -10.61 2.78
CA TRP A 89 -2.55 -10.11 1.49
C TRP A 89 -1.04 -9.86 1.43
N GLU A 90 -0.45 -9.26 2.47
CA GLU A 90 1.01 -9.03 2.52
C GLU A 90 1.77 -10.35 2.73
N GLU A 91 1.22 -11.28 3.51
CA GLU A 91 1.78 -12.63 3.71
C GLU A 91 1.81 -13.44 2.42
N GLY A 92 0.72 -13.46 1.66
CA GLY A 92 0.66 -14.16 0.37
C GLY A 92 1.57 -13.55 -0.70
N ARG A 93 1.88 -12.25 -0.58
CA ARG A 93 2.82 -11.55 -1.46
C ARG A 93 4.28 -11.84 -1.11
N ARG A 94 4.58 -12.12 0.16
CA ARG A 94 5.93 -12.49 0.60
C ARG A 94 6.17 -13.92 0.15
N TRP A 95 6.91 -14.08 -0.95
CA TRP A 95 7.32 -15.40 -1.45
C TRP A 95 7.77 -16.28 -0.28
N GLN A 96 7.04 -17.37 -0.05
CA GLN A 96 7.48 -18.40 0.86
C GLN A 96 8.24 -19.42 0.01
N PRO A 97 9.52 -19.73 0.33
CA PRO A 97 10.11 -20.95 -0.21
C PRO A 97 9.17 -22.09 0.18
N LYS A 98 8.73 -22.89 -0.80
CA LYS A 98 8.09 -24.17 -0.49
C LYS A 98 9.06 -24.90 0.42
N ARG A 99 8.73 -25.03 1.71
CA ARG A 99 9.52 -25.90 2.59
C ARG A 99 9.51 -27.25 1.88
N PRO A 100 10.67 -27.86 1.55
CA PRO A 100 10.67 -29.20 1.00
C PRO A 100 9.84 -30.05 1.96
N SER A 101 8.81 -30.71 1.43
CA SER A 101 8.04 -31.68 2.19
C SER A 101 9.07 -32.64 2.73
N ARG A 102 9.26 -32.62 4.05
CA ARG A 102 10.08 -33.62 4.73
C ARG A 102 9.24 -34.88 4.61
N ASP A 103 9.43 -35.59 3.51
CA ASP A 103 8.87 -36.90 3.27
C ASP A 103 9.56 -37.83 4.26
N SER A 104 9.05 -37.79 5.48
CA SER A 104 9.31 -38.77 6.51
C SER A 104 8.40 -39.94 6.20
N SER A 105 8.93 -40.95 5.50
CA SER A 105 8.72 -42.39 5.77
C SER A 105 8.79 -43.21 4.48
N LYS A 106 9.91 -43.90 4.29
CA LYS A 106 9.92 -45.37 4.17
C LYS A 106 11.31 -45.89 4.55
#